data_AF-A0A964V677-F1
#
_entry.id   AF-A0A964V677-F1
#
_cell.length_a   1.000
_cell.length_b   1.000
_cell.length_c   1.000
_cell.angle_alpha   90.00
_cell.angle_beta   90.00
_cell.angle_gamma   90.00
#
_symmetry.space_group_name_H-M   'P 1'
#
loop_
_entity.id
_entity.type
_entity.pdbx_description
1 polymer ?
#
loop_
_entity_poly.entity_id
_entity_poly.type
_entity_poly.pdbx_seq_one_letter_code
_entity_poly.pdbx_strand_id
1 'polypeptide(L)'
;MTRSLLLVCGLFLGGHAALSAQAPLNFNELIERRGVYLLRGTLEPYTGPVVAMWDAVLVRERGTLLNGRWDGVHETYYFEGQLEVRESWRSGVLHGPFESFFREGAPSDKGTYRDGLLEGPYESHWSRAMTMSPHANHMPDMGPMGELAERGNYAAGQPCGEWYRWVPQDGGGLRAEDPITYAPCP
;
A
#
# COMPACT_ATOMS: atom_id res chain seq x y z
N MET A 1 -55.91 -31.44 40.95
CA MET A 1 -56.04 -30.53 39.81
C MET A 1 -55.72 -29.11 40.28
N THR A 2 -54.50 -28.64 40.04
CA THR A 2 -54.12 -27.22 39.96
C THR A 2 -52.71 -27.19 39.36
N ARG A 3 -52.52 -26.30 38.38
CA ARG A 3 -51.49 -26.33 37.34
C ARG A 3 -50.18 -25.70 37.84
N SER A 4 -49.06 -26.39 37.68
CA SER A 4 -47.72 -25.77 37.75
C SER A 4 -47.43 -25.08 36.41
N LEU A 5 -47.41 -23.75 36.39
CA LEU A 5 -46.84 -22.98 35.27
C LEU A 5 -45.31 -22.97 35.41
N LEU A 6 -44.60 -23.66 34.52
CA LEU A 6 -43.17 -23.46 34.30
C LEU A 6 -43.01 -22.30 33.31
N LEU A 7 -42.51 -21.16 33.80
CA LEU A 7 -42.09 -20.04 32.98
C LEU A 7 -40.74 -20.41 32.35
N VAL A 8 -40.75 -20.81 31.07
CA VAL A 8 -39.51 -21.00 30.30
C VAL A 8 -39.02 -19.62 29.89
N CYS A 9 -38.09 -19.06 30.67
CA CYS A 9 -37.30 -17.88 30.28
C CYS A 9 -36.36 -18.28 29.14
N GLY A 10 -36.86 -18.20 27.92
CA GLY A 10 -36.04 -18.24 26.70
C GLY A 10 -35.31 -16.91 26.52
N LEU A 11 -34.20 -16.71 27.23
CA LEU A 11 -33.21 -15.70 26.88
C LEU A 11 -32.18 -16.33 25.94
N PHE A 12 -32.56 -16.50 24.67
CA PHE A 12 -31.54 -16.48 23.62
C PHE A 12 -31.18 -15.02 23.39
N LEU A 13 -30.34 -14.50 24.28
CA LEU A 13 -29.54 -13.33 24.00
C LEU A 13 -28.68 -13.71 22.80
N GLY A 14 -29.12 -13.26 21.62
CA GLY A 14 -28.30 -13.22 20.43
C GLY A 14 -27.04 -12.44 20.78
N GLY A 15 -25.99 -13.16 21.14
CA GLY A 15 -24.65 -12.62 21.19
C GLY A 15 -24.29 -12.23 19.78
N HIS A 16 -24.60 -11.00 19.39
CA HIS A 16 -23.72 -10.26 18.51
C HIS A 16 -22.42 -10.17 19.28
N ALA A 17 -21.57 -11.20 19.12
CA ALA A 17 -20.17 -11.10 19.43
C ALA A 17 -19.71 -9.87 18.65
N ALA A 18 -19.58 -8.76 19.37
CA ALA A 18 -18.86 -7.60 18.88
C ALA A 18 -17.57 -8.17 18.31
N LEU A 19 -17.37 -7.97 17.02
CA LEU A 19 -16.21 -8.40 16.27
C LEU A 19 -14.99 -7.79 16.96
N SER A 20 -14.43 -8.48 17.96
CA SER A 20 -13.16 -8.07 18.53
C SER A 20 -12.19 -8.28 17.39
N ALA A 21 -11.62 -7.18 16.88
CA ALA A 21 -10.52 -7.26 15.94
C ALA A 21 -9.49 -8.25 16.52
N GLN A 22 -9.30 -9.37 15.82
CA GLN A 22 -8.32 -10.38 16.19
C GLN A 22 -6.96 -9.68 16.34
N ALA A 23 -6.18 -10.03 17.35
CA ALA A 23 -4.83 -9.50 17.48
C ALA A 23 -4.00 -9.91 16.24
N PRO A 24 -3.15 -9.01 15.69
CA PRO A 24 -2.37 -9.33 14.50
C PRO A 24 -1.41 -10.49 14.77
N LEU A 25 -1.39 -11.48 13.88
CA LEU A 25 -0.46 -12.59 13.95
C LEU A 25 0.91 -12.16 13.42
N ASN A 26 1.98 -12.55 14.12
CA ASN A 26 3.33 -12.29 13.63
C ASN A 26 3.63 -13.18 12.41
N PHE A 27 4.19 -12.61 11.34
CA PHE A 27 4.54 -13.34 10.12
C PHE A 27 5.45 -14.56 10.35
N ASN A 28 6.26 -14.58 11.41
CA ASN A 28 7.11 -15.71 11.73
C ASN A 28 6.32 -17.00 12.09
N GLU A 29 5.05 -16.85 12.47
CA GLU A 29 4.10 -17.95 12.74
C GLU A 29 3.49 -18.54 11.45
N LEU A 30 3.78 -17.93 10.30
CA LEU A 30 3.27 -18.33 8.99
C LEU A 30 4.38 -18.95 8.13
N ILE A 31 3.96 -19.77 7.16
CA ILE A 31 4.79 -20.31 6.08
C ILE A 31 4.15 -19.86 4.77
N GLU A 32 4.92 -19.19 3.92
CA GLU A 32 4.50 -18.86 2.56
C GLU A 32 4.73 -20.06 1.63
N ARG A 33 3.71 -20.43 0.85
CA ARG A 33 3.78 -21.41 -0.24
C ARG A 33 2.95 -20.96 -1.44
N ARG A 34 3.61 -20.59 -2.54
CA ARG A 34 2.97 -20.24 -3.83
C ARG A 34 1.95 -19.09 -3.69
N GLY A 35 2.32 -18.04 -2.98
CA GLY A 35 1.51 -16.87 -2.66
C GLY A 35 0.41 -17.13 -1.63
N VAL A 36 0.48 -18.23 -0.88
CA VAL A 36 -0.48 -18.57 0.18
C VAL A 36 0.26 -18.71 1.52
N TYR A 37 -0.15 -17.92 2.50
CA TYR A 37 0.36 -17.96 3.86
C TYR A 37 -0.45 -18.94 4.70
N LEU A 38 0.25 -19.92 5.27
CA LEU A 38 -0.31 -21.01 6.04
C LEU A 38 0.17 -20.94 7.49
N LEU A 39 -0.68 -21.28 8.45
CA LEU A 39 -0.27 -21.44 9.85
C LEU A 39 0.82 -22.51 9.97
N ARG A 40 1.94 -22.21 10.64
CA ARG A 40 3.08 -23.15 10.77
C ARG A 40 2.69 -24.48 11.40
N GLY A 41 1.76 -24.48 12.36
CA GLY A 41 1.35 -25.68 13.10
C GLY A 41 0.34 -26.57 12.38
N THR A 42 -0.58 -26.00 11.60
CA THR A 42 -1.70 -26.74 10.97
C THR A 42 -1.58 -26.82 9.46
N LEU A 43 -0.77 -25.95 8.84
CA LEU A 43 -0.69 -25.74 7.39
C LEU A 43 -2.01 -25.29 6.75
N GLU A 44 -2.95 -24.78 7.54
CA GLU A 44 -4.19 -24.20 7.05
C GLU A 44 -3.97 -22.74 6.60
N PRO A 45 -4.66 -22.27 5.53
CA PRO A 45 -4.60 -20.88 5.12
C PRO A 45 -5.08 -19.94 6.23
N TYR A 46 -4.29 -18.91 6.52
CA TYR A 46 -4.62 -17.96 7.58
C TYR A 46 -5.60 -16.88 7.10
N THR A 47 -6.57 -16.55 7.94
CA THR A 47 -7.46 -15.40 7.76
C THR A 47 -7.39 -14.53 9.01
N GLY A 48 -7.07 -13.25 8.82
CA GLY A 48 -6.94 -12.30 9.91
C GLY A 48 -5.82 -11.27 9.68
N PRO A 49 -5.66 -10.32 10.62
CA PRO A 49 -4.61 -9.33 10.56
C PRO A 49 -3.24 -9.95 10.81
N VAL A 50 -2.22 -9.40 10.14
CA VAL A 50 -0.83 -9.85 10.23
C VAL A 50 0.11 -8.67 10.42
N VAL A 51 1.24 -8.94 11.07
CA VAL A 51 2.32 -7.97 11.30
C VAL A 51 3.69 -8.62 11.17
N ALA A 52 4.63 -7.96 10.51
CA ALA A 52 6.06 -8.27 10.59
C ALA A 52 6.76 -7.13 11.31
N MET A 53 7.77 -7.47 12.10
CA MET A 53 8.54 -6.51 12.89
C MET A 53 10.02 -6.77 12.68
N TRP A 54 10.85 -5.71 12.67
CA TRP A 54 12.31 -5.89 12.71
C TRP A 54 12.78 -6.28 14.11
N ASP A 55 12.16 -5.69 15.13
CA ASP A 55 12.38 -6.00 16.54
C ASP A 55 11.06 -5.96 17.33
N ALA A 56 11.10 -5.98 18.67
CA ALA A 56 9.90 -6.05 19.50
C ALA A 56 8.97 -4.84 19.38
N VAL A 57 9.39 -3.73 18.77
CA VAL A 57 8.61 -2.47 18.71
C VAL A 57 8.48 -1.94 17.28
N LEU A 58 9.48 -2.15 16.43
CA LEU A 58 9.53 -1.58 15.09
C LEU A 58 8.80 -2.48 14.08
N VAL A 59 7.64 -2.00 13.60
CA VAL A 59 6.81 -2.68 12.60
C VAL A 59 7.38 -2.46 11.20
N ARG A 60 7.68 -3.56 10.50
CA ARG A 60 8.11 -3.56 9.10
C ARG A 60 6.93 -3.51 8.14
N GLU A 61 5.88 -4.25 8.46
CA GLU A 61 4.81 -4.55 7.53
C GLU A 61 3.56 -4.94 8.31
N ARG A 62 2.39 -4.54 7.81
CA ARG A 62 1.11 -4.99 8.35
C ARG A 62 0.02 -5.02 7.29
N GLY A 63 -0.99 -5.84 7.52
CA GLY A 63 -2.19 -5.85 6.69
C GLY A 63 -3.13 -6.98 7.11
N THR A 64 -3.95 -7.43 6.17
CA THR A 64 -4.92 -8.53 6.41
C THR A 64 -4.74 -9.63 5.36
N LEU A 65 -4.81 -10.87 5.83
CA LEU A 65 -4.91 -12.04 4.98
C LEU A 65 -6.34 -12.59 4.97
N LEU A 66 -6.81 -13.03 3.82
CA LEU A 66 -8.03 -13.80 3.64
C LEU A 66 -7.69 -15.09 2.89
N ASN A 67 -7.97 -16.24 3.50
CA ASN A 67 -7.62 -17.55 2.96
C ASN A 67 -6.14 -17.66 2.55
N GLY A 68 -5.27 -17.09 3.38
CA GLY A 68 -3.82 -17.07 3.19
C GLY A 68 -3.33 -16.11 2.11
N ARG A 69 -4.15 -15.22 1.56
CA ARG A 69 -3.72 -14.21 0.56
C ARG A 69 -3.99 -12.80 1.06
N TRP A 70 -3.17 -11.85 0.64
CA TRP A 70 -3.40 -10.43 0.94
C TRP A 70 -4.78 -9.96 0.47
N ASP A 71 -5.52 -9.32 1.37
CA ASP A 71 -6.85 -8.79 1.08
C ASP A 71 -7.12 -7.56 1.94
N GLY A 72 -7.44 -6.44 1.30
CA GLY A 72 -7.55 -5.13 1.94
C GLY A 72 -6.25 -4.34 1.93
N VAL A 73 -6.09 -3.45 2.90
CA VAL A 73 -4.94 -2.53 2.98
C VAL A 73 -3.70 -3.27 3.50
N HIS A 74 -2.60 -3.06 2.80
CA HIS A 74 -1.26 -3.50 3.14
C HIS A 74 -0.35 -2.27 3.29
N GLU A 75 0.44 -2.22 4.35
CA GLU A 75 1.35 -1.11 4.64
C GLU A 75 2.75 -1.63 4.98
N THR A 76 3.77 -1.06 4.35
CA THR A 76 5.18 -1.25 4.71
C THR A 76 5.75 0.03 5.31
N TYR A 77 6.80 -0.11 6.09
CA TYR A 77 7.43 0.99 6.80
C TYR A 77 8.94 0.99 6.56
N TYR A 78 9.54 2.17 6.67
CA TYR A 78 10.98 2.31 6.88
C TYR A 78 11.37 1.89 8.29
N PHE A 79 12.63 1.50 8.48
CA PHE A 79 13.15 1.03 9.78
C PHE A 79 12.92 2.04 10.92
N GLU A 80 12.92 3.33 10.60
CA GLU A 80 12.68 4.45 11.49
C GLU A 80 11.18 4.68 11.79
N GLY A 81 10.30 3.84 11.25
CA GLY A 81 8.86 3.75 11.54
C GLY A 81 7.96 4.59 10.65
N GLN A 82 8.50 5.37 9.71
CA GLN A 82 7.69 6.13 8.76
C GLN A 82 7.06 5.19 7.72
N LEU A 83 5.84 5.50 7.29
CA LEU A 83 5.15 4.77 6.24
C LEU A 83 5.97 4.86 4.95
N GLU A 84 6.22 3.71 4.32
CA GLU A 84 6.93 3.62 3.05
C GLU A 84 5.95 3.39 1.90
N VAL A 85 5.09 2.39 2.01
CA VAL A 85 4.04 2.07 1.03
C VAL A 85 2.72 1.83 1.74
N ARG A 86 1.64 2.32 1.14
CA ARG A 86 0.27 1.87 1.41
C ARG A 86 -0.38 1.45 0.11
N GLU A 87 -0.89 0.24 0.07
CA GLU A 87 -1.47 -0.33 -1.13
C GLU A 87 -2.65 -1.23 -0.82
N SER A 88 -3.51 -1.43 -1.82
CA SER A 88 -4.72 -2.24 -1.68
C SER A 88 -4.57 -3.57 -2.42
N TRP A 89 -4.92 -4.65 -1.75
CA TRP A 89 -4.91 -6.00 -2.28
C TRP A 89 -6.31 -6.58 -2.33
N ARG A 90 -6.54 -7.45 -3.31
CA ARG A 90 -7.74 -8.29 -3.41
C ARG A 90 -7.30 -9.68 -3.79
N SER A 91 -7.57 -10.66 -2.92
CA SER A 91 -7.27 -12.07 -3.18
C SER A 91 -5.82 -12.33 -3.64
N GLY A 92 -4.86 -11.59 -3.09
CA GLY A 92 -3.43 -11.72 -3.40
C GLY A 92 -2.98 -11.00 -4.67
N VAL A 93 -3.79 -10.10 -5.23
CA VAL A 93 -3.43 -9.25 -6.37
C VAL A 93 -3.65 -7.78 -6.02
N LEU A 94 -2.74 -6.89 -6.42
CA LEU A 94 -2.91 -5.44 -6.24
C LEU A 94 -4.18 -4.94 -6.94
N HIS A 95 -5.05 -4.28 -6.19
CA HIS A 95 -6.34 -3.80 -6.68
C HIS A 95 -6.84 -2.66 -5.80
N GLY A 96 -6.85 -1.45 -6.34
CA GLY A 96 -7.23 -0.23 -5.65
C GLY A 96 -6.08 0.78 -5.55
N PRO A 97 -6.19 1.78 -4.67
CA PRO A 97 -5.20 2.84 -4.55
C PRO A 97 -3.84 2.31 -4.04
N PHE A 98 -2.78 2.98 -4.51
CA PHE A 98 -1.40 2.81 -4.09
C PHE A 98 -0.79 4.19 -3.82
N GLU A 99 -0.06 4.32 -2.72
CA GLU A 99 0.73 5.48 -2.34
C GLU A 99 2.08 5.00 -1.79
N SER A 100 3.14 5.70 -2.15
CA SER A 100 4.46 5.52 -1.54
C SER A 100 5.04 6.87 -1.11
N PHE A 101 5.94 6.82 -0.13
CA PHE A 101 6.51 7.99 0.52
C PHE A 101 8.02 7.85 0.60
N PHE A 102 8.73 8.97 0.49
CA PHE A 102 10.15 9.04 0.80
C PHE A 102 10.39 8.80 2.29
N ARG A 103 11.64 8.50 2.66
CA ARG A 103 12.05 8.29 4.06
C ARG A 103 11.72 9.48 4.95
N GLU A 104 11.76 10.68 4.37
CA GLU A 104 11.41 11.94 5.03
C GLU A 104 9.90 12.15 5.21
N GLY A 105 9.06 11.24 4.67
CA GLY A 105 7.59 11.25 4.77
C GLY A 105 6.88 12.04 3.66
N ALA A 106 7.62 12.70 2.77
CA ALA A 106 7.03 13.36 1.59
C ALA A 106 6.50 12.31 0.59
N PRO A 107 5.39 12.58 -0.14
CA PRO A 107 4.89 11.68 -1.18
C PRO A 107 5.98 11.40 -2.23
N SER A 108 6.10 10.13 -2.64
CA SER A 108 6.96 9.68 -3.74
C SER A 108 6.12 9.41 -4.97
N ASP A 109 5.16 8.49 -4.86
CA ASP A 109 4.33 8.06 -5.99
C ASP A 109 2.91 7.78 -5.53
N LYS A 110 1.93 8.04 -6.40
CA LYS A 110 0.55 7.62 -6.19
C LYS A 110 -0.09 7.16 -7.48
N GLY A 111 -0.97 6.18 -7.37
CA GLY A 111 -1.70 5.63 -8.50
C GLY A 111 -2.81 4.69 -8.07
N THR A 112 -3.34 3.94 -9.02
CA THR A 112 -4.33 2.90 -8.78
C THR A 112 -3.94 1.65 -9.56
N TYR A 113 -4.05 0.49 -8.91
CA TYR A 113 -3.93 -0.80 -9.56
C TYR A 113 -5.31 -1.39 -9.86
N ARG A 114 -5.43 -2.05 -11.01
CA ARG A 114 -6.53 -2.94 -11.35
C ARG A 114 -5.93 -4.26 -11.78
N ASP A 115 -6.20 -5.30 -11.00
CA ASP A 115 -5.79 -6.68 -11.28
C ASP A 115 -4.27 -6.82 -11.54
N GLY A 116 -3.48 -6.11 -10.72
CA GLY A 116 -2.03 -6.12 -10.76
C GLY A 116 -1.39 -5.14 -11.75
N LEU A 117 -2.20 -4.38 -12.50
CA LEU A 117 -1.72 -3.43 -13.50
C LEU A 117 -2.09 -1.99 -13.10
N LEU A 118 -1.17 -1.04 -13.31
CA LEU A 118 -1.48 0.38 -13.13
C LEU A 118 -2.60 0.81 -14.09
N GLU A 119 -3.55 1.56 -13.56
CA GLU A 119 -4.77 1.96 -14.25
C GLU A 119 -5.21 3.34 -13.78
N GLY A 120 -5.47 4.24 -14.73
CA GLY A 120 -5.91 5.61 -14.47
C GLY A 120 -4.76 6.55 -14.09
N PRO A 121 -5.06 7.62 -13.33
CA PRO A 121 -4.09 8.67 -13.02
C PRO A 121 -2.89 8.15 -12.22
N TYR A 122 -1.71 8.66 -12.56
CA TYR A 122 -0.46 8.42 -11.86
C TYR A 122 0.29 9.74 -11.67
N GLU A 123 0.93 9.89 -10.51
CA GLU A 123 1.82 11.00 -10.21
C GLU A 123 3.07 10.48 -9.49
N SER A 124 4.22 11.06 -9.80
CA SER A 124 5.49 10.88 -9.08
C SER A 124 6.08 12.22 -8.67
N HIS A 125 6.91 12.22 -7.65
CA HIS A 125 7.47 13.41 -7.02
C HIS A 125 9.01 13.37 -6.97
N TRP A 126 9.64 14.53 -6.90
CA TRP A 126 11.10 14.64 -6.88
C TRP A 126 11.68 14.18 -5.54
N SER A 127 12.68 13.29 -5.59
CA SER A 127 13.45 12.86 -4.42
C SER A 127 14.80 13.59 -4.32
N ARG A 128 15.36 13.67 -3.10
CA ARG A 128 16.73 14.18 -2.88
C ARG A 128 17.81 13.27 -3.49
N ALA A 129 17.50 12.01 -3.84
CA ALA A 129 18.46 11.06 -4.39
C ALA A 129 18.57 11.13 -5.92
N MET A 130 17.50 11.54 -6.63
CA MET A 130 17.52 11.72 -8.09
C MET A 130 18.51 12.82 -8.56
N THR A 131 19.06 13.60 -7.62
CA THR A 131 19.93 14.75 -7.90
C THR A 131 21.42 14.49 -7.67
N MET A 132 21.81 13.29 -7.21
CA MET A 132 23.22 12.94 -7.00
C MET A 132 23.86 12.34 -8.27
N SER A 133 24.33 13.21 -9.17
CA SER A 133 25.29 12.81 -10.21
C SER A 133 26.70 12.69 -9.61
N PRO A 134 27.40 11.56 -9.77
CA PRO A 134 28.75 11.37 -9.21
C PRO A 134 29.85 12.22 -9.88
N HIS A 135 29.52 13.04 -10.88
CA HIS A 135 30.49 13.81 -11.68
C HIS A 135 30.32 15.34 -11.64
N ALA A 136 29.41 15.87 -10.81
CA ALA A 136 29.19 17.30 -10.75
C ALA A 136 30.16 17.97 -9.75
N ASN A 137 31.15 18.71 -10.27
CA ASN A 137 32.04 19.59 -9.46
C ASN A 137 31.31 20.84 -8.90
N HIS A 138 30.02 20.98 -9.22
CA HIS A 138 29.10 21.99 -8.70
C HIS A 138 27.83 21.25 -8.28
N MET A 139 27.29 21.50 -7.08
CA MET A 139 25.97 20.95 -6.74
C MET A 139 24.98 21.49 -7.78
N PRO A 140 24.28 20.62 -8.54
CA PRO A 140 23.19 21.08 -9.37
C PRO A 140 22.14 21.74 -8.49
N ASP A 141 21.50 22.79 -8.99
CA ASP A 141 20.34 23.40 -8.36
C ASP A 141 19.31 22.30 -8.07
N MET A 142 19.09 22.05 -6.78
CA MET A 142 18.29 20.90 -6.34
C MET A 142 16.83 21.26 -6.57
N GLY A 143 16.18 20.55 -7.48
CA GLY A 143 14.72 20.57 -7.57
C GLY A 143 14.12 20.36 -6.17
N PRO A 144 13.06 21.10 -5.82
CA PRO A 144 12.43 21.01 -4.50
C PRO A 144 11.88 19.61 -4.20
N MET A 145 12.27 19.04 -3.07
CA MET A 145 11.84 17.70 -2.62
C MET A 145 10.31 17.64 -2.49
N GLY A 146 9.71 16.55 -2.98
CA GLY A 146 8.27 16.31 -2.86
C GLY A 146 7.42 17.12 -3.84
N GLU A 147 8.01 17.97 -4.68
CA GLU A 147 7.27 18.60 -5.77
C GLU A 147 7.00 17.61 -6.90
N LEU A 148 5.89 17.83 -7.62
CA LEU A 148 5.43 16.98 -8.71
C LEU A 148 6.52 16.87 -9.79
N ALA A 149 6.96 15.65 -10.06
CA ALA A 149 7.97 15.35 -11.08
C ALA A 149 7.32 14.93 -12.40
N GLU A 150 6.35 14.02 -12.33
CA GLU A 150 5.64 13.53 -13.51
C GLU A 150 4.17 13.26 -13.19
N ARG A 151 3.33 13.40 -14.20
CA ARG A 151 1.95 12.91 -14.15
C ARG A 151 1.48 12.43 -15.51
N GLY A 152 0.60 11.45 -15.49
CA GLY A 152 -0.06 10.93 -16.68
C GLY A 152 -1.13 9.92 -16.31
N ASN A 153 -1.52 9.11 -17.29
CA ASN A 153 -2.44 8.00 -17.06
C ASN A 153 -1.82 6.69 -17.55
N TYR A 154 -2.21 5.59 -16.91
CA TYR A 154 -1.98 4.24 -17.36
C TYR A 154 -3.28 3.57 -17.80
N ALA A 155 -3.18 2.67 -18.77
CA ALA A 155 -4.22 1.74 -19.15
C ALA A 155 -3.60 0.35 -19.30
N ALA A 156 -4.08 -0.61 -18.52
CA ALA A 156 -3.54 -1.97 -18.47
C ALA A 156 -2.00 -2.00 -18.29
N GLY A 157 -1.48 -1.13 -17.42
CA GLY A 157 -0.05 -1.04 -17.12
C GLY A 157 0.80 -0.37 -18.21
N GLN A 158 0.20 0.24 -19.24
CA GLN A 158 0.91 1.00 -20.28
C GLN A 158 0.57 2.50 -20.17
N PRO A 159 1.53 3.42 -20.34
CA PRO A 159 1.24 4.85 -20.35
C PRO A 159 0.33 5.21 -21.53
N CYS A 160 -0.66 6.06 -21.28
CA CYS A 160 -1.62 6.54 -22.28
C CYS A 160 -1.88 8.04 -22.12
N GLY A 161 -2.35 8.67 -23.21
CA GLY A 161 -2.61 10.10 -23.26
C GLY A 161 -1.34 10.94 -23.16
N GLU A 162 -1.49 12.16 -22.64
CA GLU A 162 -0.38 13.08 -22.45
C GLU A 162 0.30 12.87 -21.10
N TRP A 163 1.62 12.84 -21.13
CA TRP A 163 2.48 12.75 -19.96
C TRP A 163 3.26 14.04 -19.80
N TYR A 164 3.16 14.61 -18.61
CA TYR A 164 3.79 15.87 -18.26
C TYR A 164 4.96 15.60 -17.32
N ARG A 165 6.08 16.26 -17.56
CA ARG A 165 7.28 16.22 -16.72
C ARG A 165 7.68 17.63 -16.32
N TRP A 166 8.07 17.78 -15.06
CA TRP A 166 8.62 19.01 -14.51
C TRP A 166 10.07 18.82 -14.17
N VAL A 167 10.96 19.65 -14.71
CA VAL A 167 12.41 19.57 -14.50
C VAL A 167 12.94 20.83 -13.81
N PRO A 168 14.06 20.74 -13.06
CA PRO A 168 14.73 21.92 -12.52
C PRO A 168 15.11 22.93 -13.62
N GLN A 169 15.10 24.21 -13.27
CA GLN A 169 15.51 25.29 -14.17
C GLN A 169 16.52 26.22 -13.50
N ASP A 170 17.27 26.98 -14.31
CA ASP A 170 18.22 27.96 -13.82
C ASP A 170 17.52 29.03 -12.96
N GLY A 171 18.04 29.29 -11.76
CA GLY A 171 17.49 30.27 -10.83
C GLY A 171 16.43 29.72 -9.87
N GLY A 172 16.27 28.40 -9.80
CA GLY A 172 15.39 27.72 -8.86
C GLY A 172 14.00 27.41 -9.44
N GLY A 173 13.36 26.41 -8.81
CA GLY A 173 12.02 25.94 -9.14
C GLY A 173 12.00 24.93 -10.28
N LEU A 174 10.78 24.58 -10.70
CA LEU A 174 10.53 23.60 -11.76
C LEU A 174 9.85 24.25 -12.96
N ARG A 175 10.19 23.78 -14.16
CA ARG A 175 9.49 24.10 -15.42
C ARG A 175 8.90 22.84 -16.03
N ALA A 176 7.71 22.95 -16.62
CA ALA A 176 7.17 21.88 -17.44
C ALA A 176 7.95 21.76 -18.76
N GLU A 177 8.23 20.53 -19.17
CA GLU A 177 8.68 20.21 -20.53
C GLU A 177 7.46 20.00 -21.45
N ASP A 178 7.71 19.97 -22.76
CA ASP A 178 6.68 19.58 -23.73
C ASP A 178 6.20 18.15 -23.40
N PRO A 179 4.87 17.91 -23.38
CA PRO A 179 4.35 16.63 -22.96
C PRO A 179 4.70 15.53 -23.96
N ILE A 180 4.95 14.33 -23.44
CA ILE A 180 5.10 13.12 -24.25
C ILE A 180 3.70 12.59 -24.56
N THR A 181 3.37 12.44 -25.83
CA THR A 181 2.08 11.91 -26.27
C THR A 181 2.17 10.40 -26.53
N TYR A 182 1.39 9.63 -25.78
CA TYR A 182 1.19 8.19 -26.01
C TYR A 182 -0.12 7.93 -26.77
N ALA A 183 -0.42 6.65 -27.02
CA ALA A 183 -1.73 6.26 -27.53
C ALA A 183 -2.85 6.80 -26.61
N PRO A 184 -4.02 7.19 -27.15
CA PRO A 184 -5.15 7.63 -26.34
C PRO A 184 -5.52 6.59 -25.29
N CYS A 185 -5.92 7.05 -24.11
CA CYS A 185 -6.47 6.15 -23.10
C CYS A 185 -7.78 5.54 -23.63
N PRO A 186 -8.00 4.22 -23.41
CA PRO A 186 -9.20 3.52 -23.85
C PRO A 186 -10.48 3.99 -23.16
#